data_AF-E4PQ36-F1
#
_entry.id   AF-E4PQ36-F1
#
_cell.length_a   1.000
_cell.length_b   1.000
_cell.length_c   1.000
_cell.angle_alpha   90.00
_cell.angle_beta   90.00
_cell.angle_gamma   90.00
#
_symmetry.space_group_name_H-M   'P 1'
#
loop_
_entity.id
_entity.type
_entity.pdbx_description
1 polymer ?
#
loop_
_entity_poly.entity_id
_entity_poly.type
_entity_poly.pdbx_seq_one_letter_code
_entity_poly.pdbx_strand_id
1 'polypeptide(L)'
;MGQTITDTLLAELALTNTAANETDGEITFEPISNDNSANAGGDQKWARILDRDGAEVLYLTAGGPGDGAELTLNTSTITENGPVAITSGTITIGGA
;
A
#
# COMPACT_ATOMS: atom_id res chain seq x y z
N MET A 1 4.81 11.64 -11.42
CA MET A 1 5.54 11.77 -10.13
C MET A 1 5.72 13.27 -9.87
N GLY A 2 4.97 13.86 -8.93
CA GLY A 2 4.99 15.30 -8.61
C GLY A 2 3.86 16.17 -9.19
N GLN A 3 2.82 15.55 -9.75
CA GLN A 3 1.61 16.25 -10.21
C GLN A 3 0.45 15.95 -9.25
N THR A 4 -0.54 16.84 -9.19
CA THR A 4 -1.74 16.63 -8.38
C THR A 4 -2.39 15.29 -8.71
N ILE A 5 -2.48 14.40 -7.72
CA ILE A 5 -3.26 13.17 -7.83
C ILE A 5 -4.73 13.54 -8.03
N THR A 6 -5.34 12.99 -9.09
CA THR A 6 -6.77 13.15 -9.38
C THR A 6 -7.54 11.84 -9.26
N ASP A 7 -6.82 10.75 -9.00
CA ASP A 7 -7.39 9.44 -8.72
C ASP A 7 -8.22 9.48 -7.43
N THR A 8 -9.23 8.62 -7.37
CA THR A 8 -10.04 8.46 -6.17
C THR A 8 -9.25 7.73 -5.10
N LEU A 9 -9.18 8.31 -3.90
CA LEU A 9 -8.63 7.63 -2.74
C LEU A 9 -9.56 6.49 -2.32
N LEU A 10 -9.06 5.25 -2.37
CA LEU A 10 -9.86 4.06 -2.04
C LEU A 10 -9.81 3.71 -0.56
N ALA A 11 -8.62 3.75 0.05
CA ALA A 11 -8.39 3.41 1.46
C ALA A 11 -7.15 4.11 2.00
N GLU A 12 -7.08 4.29 3.31
CA GLU A 12 -5.96 4.91 4.02
C GLU A 12 -5.52 4.05 5.21
N LEU A 13 -4.30 3.51 5.13
CA LEU A 13 -3.76 2.63 6.16
C LEU A 13 -2.56 3.29 6.86
N ALA A 14 -2.57 3.29 8.19
CA ALA A 14 -1.53 3.91 8.99
C ALA A 14 -0.33 2.96 9.17
N LEU A 15 0.84 3.41 8.72
CA LEU A 15 2.12 2.80 9.05
C LEU A 15 2.45 3.00 10.54
N THR A 16 3.22 2.08 11.10
CA THR A 16 3.79 2.28 12.45
C THR A 16 5.04 3.16 12.40
N ASN A 17 5.55 3.57 13.57
CA ASN A 17 6.74 4.42 13.66
C ASN A 17 7.97 3.80 12.98
N THR A 18 8.07 2.47 12.97
CA THR A 18 8.98 1.74 12.09
C THR A 18 8.20 1.29 10.88
N ALA A 19 8.47 1.88 9.71
CA ALA A 19 7.70 1.59 8.51
C ALA A 19 8.03 0.21 7.92
N ALA A 20 9.32 -0.14 7.87
CA ALA A 20 9.80 -1.37 7.25
C ALA A 20 11.19 -1.73 7.79
N ASN A 21 11.58 -2.98 7.58
CA ASN A 21 12.94 -3.48 7.77
C ASN A 21 13.53 -3.91 6.43
N GLU A 22 14.81 -3.64 6.23
CA GLU A 22 15.58 -4.16 5.09
C GLU A 22 16.47 -5.31 5.58
N THR A 23 16.48 -6.41 4.85
CA THR A 23 17.39 -7.53 5.11
C THR A 23 17.75 -8.20 3.80
N ASP A 24 19.05 -8.32 3.52
CA ASP A 24 19.60 -8.99 2.34
C ASP A 24 18.99 -8.52 1.01
N GLY A 25 18.68 -7.22 0.90
CA GLY A 25 18.09 -6.62 -0.31
C GLY A 25 16.57 -6.78 -0.41
N GLU A 26 15.89 -7.25 0.63
CA GLU A 26 14.42 -7.23 0.70
C GLU A 26 13.94 -6.25 1.76
N ILE A 27 13.15 -5.26 1.34
CA ILE A 27 12.40 -4.41 2.27
C ILE A 27 11.08 -5.11 2.56
N THR A 28 10.81 -5.39 3.83
CA THR A 28 9.52 -5.91 4.31
C THR A 28 8.86 -4.87 5.19
N PHE A 29 7.62 -4.50 4.88
CA PHE A 29 6.84 -3.59 5.71
C PHE A 29 6.47 -4.25 7.04
N GLU A 30 6.55 -3.47 8.12
CA GLU A 30 6.02 -3.89 9.41
C GLU A 30 4.50 -4.05 9.35
N PRO A 31 3.87 -4.78 10.29
CA PRO A 31 2.42 -4.92 10.33
C PRO A 31 1.71 -3.55 10.26
N ILE A 32 0.88 -3.37 9.23
CA ILE A 32 0.14 -2.14 8.98
C ILE A 32 -1.27 -2.33 9.54
N SER A 33 -1.77 -1.33 10.27
CA SER A 33 -3.12 -1.40 10.80
C SER A 33 -4.15 -1.38 9.67
N ASN A 34 -5.17 -2.23 9.79
CA ASN A 34 -6.25 -2.28 8.81
C ASN A 34 -7.00 -0.94 8.77
N ASP A 35 -7.39 -0.55 7.57
CA ASP A 35 -8.48 0.40 7.38
C ASP A 35 -9.79 -0.36 7.55
N ASN A 36 -10.61 0.00 8.54
CA ASN A 36 -11.89 -0.66 8.79
C ASN A 36 -13.06 0.02 8.07
N SER A 37 -12.81 1.10 7.33
CA SER A 37 -13.84 1.90 6.66
C SER A 37 -13.25 2.61 5.43
N ALA A 38 -12.99 1.84 4.37
CA ALA A 38 -12.46 2.35 3.11
C ALA A 38 -13.21 3.59 2.59
N ASN A 39 -12.47 4.60 2.15
CA ASN A 39 -13.01 5.88 1.68
C ASN A 39 -13.89 5.74 0.42
N ALA A 40 -13.59 4.78 -0.46
CA ALA A 40 -14.32 4.54 -1.70
C ALA A 40 -14.20 3.08 -2.15
N GLY A 41 -15.11 2.66 -3.04
CA GLY A 41 -15.03 1.35 -3.69
C GLY A 41 -14.31 1.41 -5.05
N GLY A 42 -13.63 0.32 -5.43
CA GLY A 42 -12.97 0.20 -6.72
C GLY A 42 -11.82 -0.80 -6.73
N ASP A 43 -11.24 -0.98 -7.92
CA ASP A 43 -10.07 -1.83 -8.09
C ASP A 43 -8.80 -1.00 -7.90
N GLN A 44 -7.99 -1.35 -6.91
CA GLN A 44 -6.67 -0.76 -6.73
C GLN A 44 -5.75 -1.11 -7.91
N LYS A 45 -4.83 -0.18 -8.21
CA LYS A 45 -3.76 -0.36 -9.20
C LYS A 45 -2.40 0.07 -8.67
N TRP A 46 -2.40 1.03 -7.76
CA TRP A 46 -1.20 1.57 -7.14
C TRP A 46 -1.51 2.06 -5.72
N ALA A 47 -0.48 2.23 -4.92
CA ALA A 47 -0.50 2.88 -3.63
C ALA A 47 0.71 3.82 -3.51
N ARG A 48 0.62 4.80 -2.61
CA ARG A 48 1.76 5.62 -2.22
C ARG A 48 1.95 5.58 -0.72
N ILE A 49 3.20 5.74 -0.32
CA ILE A 49 3.59 5.94 1.07
C ILE A 49 3.91 7.42 1.26
N LEU A 50 3.32 7.99 2.31
CA LEU A 50 3.58 9.36 2.73
C LEU A 50 4.49 9.35 3.96
N ASP A 51 5.34 10.36 4.09
CA ASP A 51 6.03 10.61 5.35
C ASP A 51 5.09 11.27 6.37
N ARG A 52 5.62 11.51 7.57
CA ARG A 52 4.88 12.14 8.66
C ARG A 52 4.36 13.54 8.33
N ASP A 53 5.00 14.23 7.39
CA ASP A 53 4.67 15.59 6.96
C ASP A 53 3.70 15.57 5.76
N GLY A 54 3.28 14.38 5.33
CA GLY A 54 2.34 14.15 4.22
C GLY A 54 3.01 14.20 2.85
N ALA A 55 4.34 14.23 2.78
CA ALA A 55 5.06 14.23 1.51
C ALA A 55 5.17 12.81 0.94
N GLU A 56 5.06 12.69 -0.38
CA GLU A 56 5.13 11.41 -1.07
C GLU A 56 6.56 10.87 -1.07
N VAL A 57 6.74 9.66 -0.54
CA VAL A 57 8.06 9.02 -0.41
C VAL A 57 8.26 7.95 -1.46
N LEU A 58 7.22 7.14 -1.70
CA LEU A 58 7.30 5.96 -2.55
C LEU A 58 5.97 5.67 -3.20
N TYR A 59 6.02 5.16 -4.43
CA TYR A 59 4.88 4.65 -5.18
C TYR A 59 5.09 3.18 -5.44
N LEU A 60 4.05 2.38 -5.22
CA LEU A 60 4.06 0.93 -5.36
C LEU A 60 2.87 0.50 -6.23
N THR A 61 3.05 -0.59 -6.97
CA THR A 61 1.92 -1.34 -7.51
C THR A 61 1.10 -1.94 -6.37
N ALA A 62 -0.23 -1.92 -6.51
CA ALA A 62 -1.15 -2.48 -5.53
C ALA A 62 -2.15 -3.41 -6.21
N GLY A 63 -2.39 -4.57 -5.61
CA GLY A 63 -3.24 -5.62 -6.15
C GLY A 63 -3.83 -6.51 -5.06
N GLY A 64 -4.73 -7.40 -5.44
CA GLY A 64 -5.25 -8.43 -4.56
C GLY A 64 -4.38 -9.69 -4.52
N PRO A 65 -4.81 -10.74 -3.80
CA PRO A 65 -4.03 -11.97 -3.67
C PRO A 65 -3.76 -12.62 -5.03
N GLY A 66 -2.47 -12.85 -5.33
CA GLY A 66 -2.05 -13.50 -6.58
C GLY A 66 -1.78 -12.54 -7.75
N ASP A 67 -1.99 -11.23 -7.59
CA ASP A 67 -1.76 -10.25 -8.66
C ASP A 67 -0.26 -9.96 -8.91
N GLY A 68 0.62 -10.39 -8.00
CA GLY A 68 2.07 -10.16 -8.10
C GLY A 68 2.49 -8.70 -7.91
N ALA A 69 1.62 -7.87 -7.32
CA ALA A 69 1.92 -6.50 -6.97
C ALA A 69 2.86 -6.42 -5.76
N GLU A 70 3.65 -5.34 -5.68
CA GLU A 70 4.55 -5.06 -4.55
C GLU A 70 3.76 -4.92 -3.24
N LEU A 71 2.57 -4.33 -3.30
CA LEU A 71 1.61 -4.29 -2.20
C LEU A 71 0.42 -5.20 -2.47
N THR A 72 0.29 -6.26 -1.68
CA THR A 72 -0.86 -7.18 -1.76
C THR A 72 -1.88 -6.83 -0.67
N LEU A 73 -3.11 -6.55 -1.10
CA LEU A 73 -4.27 -6.34 -0.24
C LEU A 73 -5.05 -7.64 -0.03
N ASN A 74 -5.92 -7.66 0.96
CA ASN A 74 -6.82 -8.79 1.26
C ASN A 74 -7.90 -9.03 0.19
N THR A 75 -8.08 -8.11 -0.75
CA THR A 75 -9.12 -8.15 -1.79
C THR A 75 -8.61 -7.53 -3.08
N SER A 76 -9.09 -8.01 -4.25
CA SER A 76 -8.82 -7.41 -5.56
C SER A 76 -9.74 -6.23 -5.89
N THR A 77 -10.86 -6.11 -5.16
CA THR A 77 -11.82 -5.01 -5.29
C THR A 77 -12.17 -4.51 -3.90
N ILE A 78 -11.90 -3.23 -3.64
CA ILE A 78 -12.24 -2.56 -2.40
C ILE A 78 -13.74 -2.22 -2.42
N THR A 79 -14.42 -2.52 -1.32
CA THR A 79 -15.81 -2.08 -1.10
C THR A 79 -15.77 -0.86 -0.20
N GLU A 80 -16.47 0.21 -0.59
CA GLU A 80 -16.63 1.41 0.23
C GLU A 80 -17.14 1.06 1.63
N ASN A 81 -16.58 1.69 2.68
CA ASN A 81 -16.83 1.40 4.09
C ASN A 81 -16.50 -0.04 4.54
N GLY A 82 -15.91 -0.86 3.65
CA GLY A 82 -15.44 -2.20 3.98
C GLY A 82 -14.01 -2.18 4.55
N PRO A 83 -13.58 -3.29 5.17
CA PRO A 83 -12.22 -3.40 5.68
C PRO A 83 -11.21 -3.66 4.56
N VAL A 84 -10.09 -2.95 4.61
CA VAL A 84 -8.90 -3.13 3.77
C VAL A 84 -7.70 -3.42 4.65
N ALA A 85 -7.01 -4.51 4.36
CA ALA A 85 -5.84 -4.97 5.08
C ALA A 85 -4.72 -5.31 4.09
N ILE A 86 -3.49 -5.00 4.47
CA ILE A 86 -2.30 -5.42 3.73
C ILE A 86 -1.93 -6.83 4.20
N THR A 87 -1.85 -7.76 3.27
CA THR A 87 -1.50 -9.16 3.55
C THR A 87 0.00 -9.41 3.36
N SER A 88 0.65 -8.65 2.46
CA SER A 88 2.10 -8.57 2.34
C SER A 88 2.51 -7.28 1.63
N GLY A 89 3.63 -6.70 2.05
CA GLY A 89 4.33 -5.64 1.33
C GLY A 89 5.81 -5.94 1.34
N THR A 90 6.35 -6.35 0.20
CA THR A 90 7.79 -6.55 0.05
C THR A 90 8.30 -5.87 -1.21
N ILE A 91 9.52 -5.34 -1.11
CA ILE A 91 10.21 -4.70 -2.23
C ILE A 91 11.59 -5.35 -2.32
N THR A 92 11.86 -6.04 -3.42
CA THR A 92 13.19 -6.62 -3.66
C THR A 92 14.10 -5.59 -4.32
N ILE A 93 15.09 -5.12 -3.58
CA ILE A 93 16.18 -4.27 -4.04
C ILE A 93 17.32 -5.16 -4.54
N GLY A 94 17.24 -5.53 -5.82
CA GLY A 94 18.26 -6.37 -6.46
C GLY A 94 17.68 -7.52 -7.26
N GLY A 95 16.82 -7.21 -8.23
CA GLY A 95 16.58 -8.14 -9.33
C GLY A 95 17.72 -8.04 -10.34
N ALA A 96 18.33 -9.18 -10.68
CA ALA A 96 19.10 -9.30 -11.91
C ALA A 96 18.18 -9.17 -13.14
#